data_AF-A0A2E3S423-F1
#
_entry.id   AF-A0A2E3S423-F1
#
_cell.length_a   1.000
_cell.length_b   1.000
_cell.length_c   1.000
_cell.angle_alpha   90.00
_cell.angle_beta   90.00
_cell.angle_gamma   90.00
#
_symmetry.space_group_name_H-M   'P 1'
#
loop_
_entity.id
_entity.type
_entity.pdbx_description
1 polymer ?
#
loop_
_entity_poly.entity_id
_entity_poly.type
_entity_poly.pdbx_seq_one_letter_code
_entity_poly.pdbx_strand_id
1 'polypeptide(L)'
;MAAIARNSRHGRPHRKHCVATPNNQKKGVMKMKTVRIREKIKAFLAERPRNTAEILEHINSTMRHGTTSQQLGNVLSKDKDIVKVGYIKRSGILSGGYDICEWATRIWVSDNYPEWDGEGPILMDRDRR
;
A
#
# COMPACT_ATOMS: atom_id res chain seq x y z
N MET A 1 -43.36 -38.48 -51.78
CA MET A 1 -42.17 -38.17 -52.59
C MET A 1 -41.19 -37.37 -51.72
N ALA A 2 -40.10 -38.00 -51.31
CA ALA A 2 -39.10 -37.47 -50.39
C ALA A 2 -38.04 -36.60 -51.11
N ALA A 3 -37.58 -35.54 -50.47
CA ALA A 3 -36.30 -34.86 -50.72
C ALA A 3 -35.88 -34.17 -49.40
N ILE A 4 -35.05 -34.80 -48.56
CA ILE A 4 -33.58 -34.76 -48.52
C ILE A 4 -33.00 -33.33 -48.37
N ALA A 5 -32.70 -33.02 -47.10
CA ALA A 5 -31.52 -32.34 -46.54
C ALA A 5 -30.87 -31.14 -47.26
N ARG A 6 -30.66 -30.06 -46.49
CA ARG A 6 -29.32 -29.48 -46.20
C ARG A 6 -29.43 -28.47 -45.04
N ASN A 7 -28.84 -28.83 -43.91
CA ASN A 7 -28.76 -28.02 -42.71
C ASN A 7 -27.56 -27.06 -42.83
N SER A 8 -27.80 -25.78 -43.10
CA SER A 8 -26.76 -24.76 -43.31
C SER A 8 -26.27 -24.20 -41.96
N ARG A 9 -25.24 -24.83 -41.38
CA ARG A 9 -24.52 -24.31 -40.21
C ARG A 9 -23.74 -23.06 -40.61
N HIS A 10 -24.29 -21.87 -40.36
CA HIS A 10 -23.52 -20.63 -40.36
C HIS A 10 -22.72 -20.56 -39.06
N GLY A 11 -21.41 -20.68 -39.18
CA GLY A 11 -20.47 -20.61 -38.07
C GLY A 11 -20.52 -19.26 -37.37
N ARG A 12 -20.70 -19.28 -36.04
CA ARG A 12 -20.46 -18.11 -35.18
C ARG A 12 -18.96 -17.79 -35.20
N PRO A 13 -18.52 -16.54 -35.39
CA PRO A 13 -17.13 -16.19 -35.15
C PRO A 13 -16.83 -16.35 -33.66
N HIS A 14 -15.86 -17.21 -33.35
CA HIS A 14 -15.32 -17.38 -32.02
C HIS A 14 -14.83 -16.02 -31.47
N ARG A 15 -15.27 -15.71 -30.24
CA ARG A 15 -14.71 -14.64 -29.41
C ARG A 15 -13.18 -14.77 -29.43
N LYS A 16 -12.49 -13.73 -29.90
CA LYS A 16 -11.06 -13.57 -29.64
C LYS A 16 -10.90 -13.41 -28.13
N HIS A 17 -10.54 -14.49 -27.44
CA HIS A 17 -10.04 -14.39 -26.08
C HIS A 17 -8.69 -13.68 -26.18
N CYS A 18 -8.68 -12.40 -25.79
CA CYS A 18 -7.44 -11.67 -25.56
C CYS A 18 -6.73 -12.36 -24.39
N VAL A 19 -5.78 -13.25 -24.69
CA VAL A 19 -4.90 -13.83 -23.68
C VAL A 19 -3.98 -12.72 -23.21
N ALA A 20 -4.28 -12.14 -22.05
CA ALA A 20 -3.36 -11.23 -21.39
C ALA A 20 -2.13 -12.03 -20.95
N THR A 21 -1.01 -11.86 -21.65
CA THR A 21 0.28 -12.41 -21.23
C THR A 21 0.69 -11.76 -19.89
N PRO A 22 1.10 -12.53 -18.88
CA PRO A 22 1.59 -11.96 -17.63
C PRO A 22 2.93 -11.27 -17.90
N ASN A 23 2.91 -9.94 -17.90
CA ASN A 23 4.07 -9.12 -18.20
C ASN A 23 5.09 -9.16 -17.02
N ASN A 24 6.09 -10.05 -17.12
CA ASN A 24 7.11 -10.26 -16.10
C ASN A 24 8.05 -9.04 -15.93
N GLN A 25 8.22 -8.22 -16.97
CA GLN A 25 9.04 -7.00 -16.92
C GLN A 25 8.45 -5.93 -15.98
N LYS A 26 7.12 -5.81 -15.91
CA LYS A 26 6.47 -4.85 -14.99
C LYS A 26 6.74 -5.20 -13.52
N LYS A 27 6.87 -6.48 -13.18
CA LYS A 27 7.13 -6.93 -11.79
C LYS A 27 8.52 -6.51 -11.30
N GLY A 28 9.55 -6.57 -12.15
CA GLY A 28 10.91 -6.16 -11.80
C GLY A 28 11.03 -4.66 -11.52
N VAL A 29 10.44 -3.83 -12.39
CA VAL A 29 10.42 -2.36 -12.23
C VAL A 29 9.63 -1.94 -10.98
N MET A 30 8.50 -2.59 -10.71
CA MET A 30 7.70 -2.34 -9.50
C MET A 30 8.45 -2.67 -8.20
N LYS A 31 9.23 -3.78 -8.19
CA LYS A 31 10.08 -4.13 -7.04
C LYS A 31 11.12 -3.04 -6.76
N MET A 32 11.84 -2.56 -7.78
CA MET A 32 12.85 -1.51 -7.62
C MET A 32 12.24 -0.19 -7.12
N LYS A 33 11.06 0.20 -7.62
CA LYS A 33 10.36 1.40 -7.12
C LYS A 33 10.00 1.26 -5.64
N THR A 34 9.55 0.07 -5.22
CA THR A 34 9.16 -0.21 -3.83
C THR A 34 10.36 -0.14 -2.89
N VAL A 35 11.53 -0.66 -3.31
CA VAL A 35 12.77 -0.59 -2.51
C VAL A 35 13.17 0.87 -2.24
N ARG A 36 13.20 1.71 -3.28
CA ARG A 36 13.57 3.14 -3.14
C ARG A 36 12.59 3.92 -2.27
N ILE A 37 11.29 3.61 -2.37
CA ILE A 37 10.27 4.21 -1.51
C ILE A 37 10.53 3.83 -0.04
N ARG A 38 10.83 2.56 0.25
CA ARG A 38 11.09 2.09 1.62
C ARG A 38 12.30 2.78 2.25
N GLU A 39 13.41 2.88 1.52
CA GLU A 39 14.63 3.57 2.00
C GLU A 39 14.33 5.03 2.37
N LYS A 40 13.62 5.75 1.50
CA LYS A 40 13.19 7.13 1.77
C LYS A 40 12.28 7.24 2.99
N ILE A 41 11.31 6.33 3.14
CA ILE A 41 10.43 6.31 4.30
C ILE A 41 11.24 6.08 5.58
N LYS A 42 12.15 5.10 5.60
CA LYS A 42 12.98 4.80 6.78
C LYS A 42 13.84 5.99 7.19
N ALA A 43 14.46 6.68 6.22
CA ALA A 43 15.21 7.89 6.48
C ALA A 43 14.32 9.01 7.05
N PHE A 44 13.11 9.19 6.54
CA PHE A 44 12.17 10.20 7.02
C PHE A 44 11.61 9.89 8.42
N LEU A 45 11.49 8.60 8.76
CA LEU A 45 11.02 8.12 10.06
C LEU A 45 12.13 7.99 11.12
N ALA A 46 13.39 8.26 10.78
CA ALA A 46 14.53 8.06 11.68
C ALA A 46 14.48 8.97 12.93
N GLU A 47 13.89 10.15 12.81
CA GLU A 47 13.89 11.17 13.87
C GLU A 47 12.71 11.01 14.85
N ARG A 48 11.48 10.84 14.34
CA ARG A 48 10.25 10.67 15.13
C ARG A 48 9.15 10.01 14.28
N PRO A 49 8.08 9.45 14.91
CA PRO A 49 6.92 8.93 14.21
C PRO A 49 6.26 9.98 13.32
N ARG A 50 5.68 9.51 12.21
CA ARG A 50 4.94 10.35 11.25
C ARG A 50 3.62 9.69 10.88
N ASN A 51 2.61 10.51 10.62
CA ASN A 51 1.34 10.02 10.13
C ASN A 51 1.38 9.74 8.61
N THR A 52 0.40 8.97 8.13
CA THR A 52 0.35 8.52 6.72
C THR A 52 0.29 9.69 5.72
N ALA A 53 -0.30 10.83 6.08
CA ALA A 53 -0.38 12.00 5.20
C ALA A 53 0.98 12.72 5.10
N GLU A 54 1.68 12.91 6.22
CA GLU A 54 3.05 13.49 6.24
C GLU A 54 4.00 12.64 5.38
N ILE A 55 3.95 11.31 5.49
CA ILE A 55 4.79 10.40 4.71
C ILE A 55 4.44 10.50 3.22
N LEU A 56 3.15 10.54 2.87
CA LEU A 56 2.71 10.64 1.48
C LEU A 56 3.21 11.94 0.82
N GLU A 57 3.09 13.06 1.53
CA GLU A 57 3.57 14.36 1.09
C GLU A 57 5.09 14.35 0.88
N HIS A 58 5.85 13.80 1.83
CA HIS A 58 7.30 13.68 1.71
C HIS A 58 7.73 12.82 0.50
N ILE A 59 7.07 11.68 0.27
CA ILE A 59 7.39 10.82 -0.88
C ILE A 59 7.03 11.49 -2.20
N ASN A 60 5.88 12.15 -2.27
CA ASN A 60 5.42 12.77 -3.51
C ASN A 60 6.17 14.05 -3.85
N SER A 61 6.68 14.79 -2.87
CA SER A 61 7.52 15.98 -3.09
C SER A 61 8.95 15.62 -3.50
N THR A 62 9.47 14.46 -3.08
CA THR A 62 10.87 14.08 -3.33
C THR A 62 11.07 13.07 -4.45
N MET A 63 10.02 12.74 -5.22
CA MET A 63 10.09 11.81 -6.35
C MET A 63 9.40 12.35 -7.59
N ARG A 64 9.95 12.04 -8.78
CA ARG A 64 9.34 12.40 -10.08
C ARG A 64 7.95 11.78 -10.29
N HIS A 65 7.76 10.55 -9.80
CA HIS A 65 6.49 9.84 -9.87
C HIS A 65 6.16 9.29 -8.49
N GLY A 66 5.27 10.00 -7.79
CA GLY A 66 4.81 9.64 -6.46
C GLY A 66 4.06 8.31 -6.35
N THR A 67 3.30 8.19 -5.27
CA THR A 67 2.42 7.06 -4.98
C THR A 67 1.08 7.56 -4.44
N THR A 68 0.11 6.66 -4.32
CA THR A 68 -1.19 6.95 -3.72
C THR A 68 -1.17 6.57 -2.24
N SER A 69 -2.07 7.16 -1.44
CA SER A 69 -2.25 6.81 -0.02
C SER A 69 -2.46 5.31 0.19
N GLN A 70 -3.25 4.67 -0.68
CA GLN A 70 -3.53 3.24 -0.60
C GLN A 70 -2.30 2.39 -0.93
N GLN A 71 -1.54 2.75 -1.96
CA GLN A 71 -0.28 2.07 -2.29
C GLN A 71 0.75 2.26 -1.17
N LEU A 72 0.85 3.46 -0.61
CA LEU A 72 1.71 3.75 0.53
C LEU A 72 1.36 2.89 1.74
N GLY A 73 0.07 2.82 2.11
CA GLY A 73 -0.39 1.97 3.21
C GLY A 73 -0.01 0.50 3.04
N ASN A 74 -0.11 -0.02 1.80
CA ASN A 74 0.34 -1.37 1.47
C ASN A 74 1.85 -1.56 1.57
N VAL A 75 2.65 -0.53 1.26
CA VAL A 75 4.11 -0.58 1.40
C VAL A 75 4.50 -0.60 2.87
N LEU A 76 3.91 0.29 3.67
CA LEU A 76 4.16 0.42 5.11
C LEU A 76 3.80 -0.87 5.85
N SER A 77 2.59 -1.40 5.61
CA SER A 77 2.10 -2.60 6.31
C SER A 77 2.87 -3.88 5.98
N LYS A 78 3.63 -3.90 4.87
CA LYS A 78 4.40 -5.08 4.42
C LYS A 78 5.87 -5.03 4.81
N ASP A 79 6.37 -3.90 5.30
CA ASP A 79 7.76 -3.76 5.70
C ASP A 79 7.89 -4.10 7.19
N LYS A 80 8.71 -5.10 7.55
CA LYS A 80 8.86 -5.57 8.93
C LYS A 80 9.62 -4.60 9.84
N ASP A 81 10.37 -3.68 9.22
CA ASP A 81 11.15 -2.68 9.93
C ASP A 81 10.35 -1.41 10.20
N ILE A 82 9.10 -1.33 9.71
CA ILE A 82 8.20 -0.21 9.90
C ILE A 82 6.97 -0.73 10.66
N VAL A 83 6.68 -0.13 11.80
CA VAL A 83 5.58 -0.54 12.65
C VAL A 83 4.54 0.58 12.75
N LYS A 84 3.26 0.18 12.79
CA LYS A 84 2.16 1.08 13.10
C LYS A 84 2.17 1.33 14.61
N VAL A 85 2.34 2.57 15.01
CA VAL A 85 2.49 2.97 16.43
C VAL A 85 1.29 3.73 16.99
N GLY A 86 0.33 4.07 16.12
CA GLY A 86 -0.85 4.81 16.56
C GLY A 86 -1.83 5.11 15.43
N TYR A 87 -2.89 5.84 15.78
CA TYR A 87 -3.84 6.41 14.83
C TYR A 87 -4.42 7.71 15.38
N ILE A 88 -4.86 8.58 14.46
CA ILE A 88 -5.59 9.80 14.77
C ILE A 88 -7.02 9.60 14.26
N LYS A 89 -7.98 9.56 15.18
CA LYS A 89 -9.40 9.53 14.83
C LYS A 89 -9.81 10.90 14.32
N ARG A 90 -10.31 10.98 13.09
CA ARG A 90 -10.89 12.19 12.52
C ARG A 90 -12.37 11.94 12.29
N SER A 91 -13.22 12.70 12.97
CA SER A 91 -14.67 12.66 12.78
C SER A 91 -15.16 14.04 12.39
N GLY A 92 -16.06 14.11 11.41
CA GLY A 92 -16.72 15.34 11.00
C GLY A 92 -18.14 15.06 10.51
N ILE A 93 -19.04 16.02 10.76
CA ILE A 93 -20.46 15.91 10.39
C ILE A 93 -20.65 15.65 8.87
N LEU A 94 -19.77 16.20 8.03
CA LEU A 94 -19.85 16.09 6.57
C LEU A 94 -18.98 14.97 5.98
N SER A 95 -17.82 14.70 6.57
CA SER A 95 -16.81 13.79 6.01
C SER A 95 -16.92 12.34 6.50
N GLY A 96 -17.76 12.09 7.52
CA GLY A 96 -17.75 10.84 8.26
C GLY A 96 -16.50 10.69 9.15
N GLY A 97 -16.38 9.54 9.81
CA GLY A 97 -15.24 9.16 10.64
C GLY A 97 -14.20 8.35 9.86
N TYR A 98 -12.92 8.71 9.99
CA TYR A 98 -11.80 7.92 9.48
C TYR A 98 -10.56 8.05 10.37
N ASP A 99 -9.71 7.03 10.32
CA ASP A 99 -8.46 6.98 11.08
C ASP A 99 -7.26 7.28 10.20
N ILE A 100 -6.34 8.12 10.69
CA ILE A 100 -5.05 8.36 10.06
C ILE A 100 -3.99 7.59 10.84
N CYS A 101 -3.40 6.56 10.23
CA CYS A 101 -2.36 5.75 10.86
C CYS A 101 -1.05 6.54 11.07
N GLU A 102 -0.38 6.25 12.18
CA GLU A 102 0.96 6.73 12.53
C GLU A 102 1.98 5.59 12.52
N TRP A 103 3.18 5.88 12.04
CA TRP A 103 4.22 4.90 11.74
C TRP A 103 5.57 5.35 12.28
N ALA A 104 6.40 4.39 12.67
CA ALA A 104 7.79 4.59 13.06
C ALA A 104 8.66 3.42 12.60
N THR A 105 9.98 3.61 12.60
CA THR A 105 10.91 2.50 12.42
C THR A 105 10.97 1.65 13.70
N ARG A 106 11.17 0.34 13.54
CA ARG A 106 11.39 -0.58 14.66
C ARG A 106 12.54 -0.13 15.56
N ILE A 107 13.62 0.37 14.96
CA ILE A 107 14.78 0.91 15.68
C ILE A 107 14.37 2.08 16.56
N TRP A 108 13.70 3.09 15.98
CA TRP A 108 13.25 4.26 16.74
C TRP A 108 12.36 3.87 17.91
N VAL A 109 11.45 2.92 17.69
CA VAL A 109 10.59 2.41 18.74
C VAL A 109 11.39 1.72 19.84
N SER A 110 12.29 0.80 19.51
CA SER A 110 13.11 0.11 20.52
C SER A 110 13.98 1.06 21.33
N ASP A 111 14.46 2.14 20.72
CA ASP A 111 15.26 3.16 21.39
C ASP A 111 14.41 4.03 22.36
N ASN A 112 13.13 4.22 22.07
CA ASN A 112 12.23 5.11 22.86
C ASN A 112 11.31 4.36 23.82
N TYR A 113 11.06 3.07 23.58
CA TYR A 113 10.17 2.18 24.34
C TYR A 113 10.88 0.84 24.54
N PRO A 114 11.93 0.77 25.38
CA PRO A 114 12.75 -0.42 25.56
C PRO A 114 11.97 -1.60 26.17
N GLU A 115 10.82 -1.34 26.81
CA GLU A 115 9.90 -2.35 27.32
C GLU A 115 9.11 -3.07 26.23
N TRP A 116 9.11 -2.56 25.00
CA TRP A 116 8.45 -3.21 23.89
C TRP A 116 9.25 -4.45 23.45
N ASP A 117 8.61 -5.61 23.50
CA ASP A 117 9.18 -6.92 23.16
C ASP A 117 9.43 -7.13 21.65
N GLY A 118 9.17 -6.11 20.83
CA GLY A 118 9.27 -6.18 19.38
C GLY A 118 8.07 -6.85 18.72
N GLU A 119 7.09 -7.30 19.49
CA GLU A 119 5.92 -8.02 19.02
C GLU A 119 4.63 -7.27 19.39
N GLY A 120 3.57 -7.55 18.64
CA GLY A 120 2.26 -6.96 18.91
C GLY A 120 2.11 -5.46 18.60
N PRO A 121 0.90 -4.93 18.83
CA PRO A 121 0.58 -3.54 18.55
C PRO A 121 1.16 -2.61 19.60
N ILE A 122 2.01 -1.68 19.18
CA ILE A 122 2.31 -0.50 19.99
C ILE A 122 1.21 0.51 19.74
N LEU A 123 0.34 0.68 20.72
CA LEU A 123 -0.45 1.91 20.82
C LEU A 123 0.34 2.86 21.71
N MET A 124 1.01 3.83 21.10
CA MET A 124 1.51 4.98 21.85
C MET A 124 0.30 5.73 22.35
N ASP A 125 0.03 5.64 23.65
CA ASP A 125 -1.03 6.41 24.29
C ASP A 125 -0.67 7.89 24.17
N ARG A 126 -1.32 8.60 23.25
CA ARG A 126 -1.10 10.03 23.02
C ARG A 126 -1.59 10.90 24.19
N ASP A 127 -2.29 10.31 25.15
CA ASP A 127 -2.87 10.97 26.32
C ASP A 127 -1.88 11.10 27.51
N ARG A 128 -0.59 10.78 27.34
CA ARG A 128 0.46 11.00 28.34
C ARG A 128 1.10 12.41 28.32
N ARG A 129 0.45 13.42 27.74
CA ARG A 129 0.91 14.82 27.77
C ARG A 129 0.20 15.64 28.84
#